data_AF-A0A8H7U632-F1
#
_entry.id   AF-A0A8H7U632-F1
#
_cell.length_a   1.000
_cell.length_b   1.000
_cell.length_c   1.000
_cell.angle_alpha   90.00
_cell.angle_beta   90.00
_cell.angle_gamma   90.00
#
_symmetry.space_group_name_H-M   'P 1'
#
loop_
_entity.id
_entity.type
_entity.pdbx_description
1 polymer ?
#
loop_
_entity_poly.entity_id
_entity_poly.type
_entity_poly.pdbx_seq_one_letter_code
_entity_poly.pdbx_strand_id
1 'polypeptide(L)'
;MNLEHPDHDDFEVVSQDSRFGGFEVLKHKERSLASFSQKAHSPRRMELQKHVMADKVFGTVYPVYTRDGRKWILMCRTRIYTRGSFTGPGVRGHYLHLPKHHRKASREALGIWKVDGRAWKVYEKDGQYQKLMDDYLRAEVDAGLPMGKFSFLKGTVKRSKAPTNGFVLETEWMEGANFQKGSFKQALERGEIPHEKATDDYGRTKGGCDAANVVGLKDCQGFVKAGIREPLRFIDVHTSWNQRTKKFDHSEEAQALVDVIDTWGTK
;
A
#
# COMPACT_ATOMS: atom_id res chain seq x y z
N MET A 1 20.37 -34.90 24.66
CA MET A 1 19.64 -33.80 23.99
C MET A 1 20.11 -33.77 22.55
N ASN A 2 19.21 -33.89 21.56
CA ASN A 2 19.61 -33.85 20.16
C ASN A 2 19.90 -32.40 19.77
N LEU A 3 21.18 -32.05 19.58
CA LEU A 3 21.62 -30.68 19.29
C LEU A 3 21.35 -30.25 17.83
N GLU A 4 20.96 -31.19 16.97
CA GLU A 4 20.59 -30.93 15.58
C GLU A 4 19.11 -30.57 15.42
N HIS A 5 18.28 -30.97 16.40
CA HIS A 5 16.85 -30.69 16.45
C HIS A 5 16.43 -30.37 17.90
N PRO A 6 16.71 -29.17 18.40
CA PRO A 6 16.28 -28.77 19.74
C PRO A 6 14.76 -28.80 19.83
N ASP A 7 14.24 -29.46 20.86
CA ASP A 7 12.81 -29.48 21.12
C ASP A 7 12.37 -28.11 21.65
N HIS A 8 11.37 -27.50 21.01
CA HIS A 8 10.82 -26.22 21.41
C HIS A 8 9.55 -26.48 22.21
N ASP A 9 9.56 -26.17 23.51
CA ASP A 9 8.47 -26.55 24.42
C ASP A 9 7.10 -26.02 23.93
N ASP A 10 7.06 -24.77 23.46
CA ASP A 10 5.85 -24.07 23.03
C ASP A 10 5.59 -24.08 21.52
N PHE A 11 6.56 -24.56 20.72
CA PHE A 11 6.56 -24.36 19.27
C PHE A 11 6.85 -25.63 18.49
N GLU A 12 6.28 -25.71 17.30
CA GLU A 12 6.59 -26.73 16.30
C GLU A 12 7.48 -26.10 15.22
N VAL A 13 8.54 -26.81 14.83
CA VAL A 13 9.36 -26.44 13.68
C VAL A 13 8.58 -26.76 12.40
N VAL A 14 8.22 -25.72 11.64
CA VAL A 14 7.45 -25.81 10.40
C VAL A 14 8.36 -25.98 9.18
N SER A 15 9.57 -25.43 9.23
CA SER A 15 10.57 -25.59 8.17
C SER A 15 11.95 -25.19 8.67
N GLN A 16 13.00 -25.81 8.13
CA GLN A 16 14.39 -25.46 8.41
C GLN A 16 15.09 -24.93 7.15
N ASP A 17 16.06 -24.03 7.31
CA ASP A 17 16.91 -23.50 6.24
C ASP A 17 18.38 -23.50 6.69
N SER A 18 19.22 -24.27 5.99
CA SER A 18 20.61 -24.52 6.37
C SER A 18 21.57 -23.40 5.97
N ARG A 19 21.14 -22.41 5.17
CA ARG A 19 22.02 -21.38 4.57
C ARG A 19 22.69 -20.43 5.57
N PHE A 20 22.28 -20.46 6.85
CA PHE A 20 22.77 -19.56 7.90
C PHE A 20 23.10 -20.25 9.23
N GLY A 21 23.63 -21.48 9.19
CA GLY A 21 23.97 -22.24 10.40
C GLY A 21 22.76 -22.89 11.10
N GLY A 22 21.63 -22.99 10.38
CA GLY A 22 20.38 -23.56 10.86
C GLY A 22 19.37 -22.49 11.27
N PHE A 23 18.46 -22.16 10.36
CA PHE A 23 17.29 -21.31 10.62
C PHE A 23 16.05 -22.20 10.76
N GLU A 24 15.21 -21.93 11.76
CA GLU A 24 13.97 -22.66 12.00
C GLU A 24 12.77 -21.71 11.97
N VAL A 25 11.75 -22.05 11.19
CA VAL A 25 10.45 -21.37 11.21
C VAL A 25 9.58 -22.07 12.23
N LEU A 26 9.08 -21.32 13.21
CA LEU A 26 8.30 -21.86 14.31
C LEU A 26 6.81 -21.49 14.19
N LYS A 27 5.92 -22.39 14.63
CA LYS A 27 4.47 -22.16 14.83
C LYS A 27 4.11 -22.54 16.27
N HIS A 28 3.17 -21.85 16.89
CA HIS A 28 2.65 -22.27 18.19
C HIS A 28 2.03 -23.67 18.13
N LYS A 29 2.35 -24.50 19.12
CA LYS A 29 1.57 -25.71 19.43
C LYS A 29 0.15 -25.29 19.81
N GLU A 30 -0.86 -26.08 19.43
CA GLU A 30 -2.29 -25.75 19.57
C GLU A 30 -2.76 -25.46 21.01
N ARG A 31 -1.91 -25.68 22.03
CA ARG A 31 -2.21 -25.47 23.46
C ARG A 31 -1.20 -24.58 24.19
N SER A 32 -0.30 -23.89 23.48
CA SER A 32 0.68 -23.01 24.12
C SER A 32 0.00 -21.75 24.67
N LEU A 33 0.26 -21.44 25.95
CA LEU A 33 -0.22 -20.23 26.64
C LEU A 33 0.79 -19.08 26.58
N ALA A 34 1.88 -19.23 25.84
CA ALA A 34 2.95 -18.25 25.78
C ALA A 34 2.48 -16.95 25.09
N SER A 35 2.36 -15.86 25.86
CA SER A 35 2.13 -14.50 25.34
C SER A 35 3.40 -13.66 25.44
N PHE A 36 3.82 -13.03 24.34
CA PHE A 36 5.00 -12.17 24.35
C PHE A 36 4.66 -10.77 24.84
N SER A 37 5.32 -10.32 25.91
CA SER A 37 5.35 -8.92 26.31
C SER A 37 6.61 -8.25 25.79
N GLN A 38 6.42 -7.10 25.15
CA GLN A 38 7.48 -6.32 24.52
C GLN A 38 8.34 -5.64 25.60
N LYS A 39 9.58 -6.10 25.81
CA LYS A 39 10.58 -5.36 26.62
C LYS A 39 11.83 -5.02 25.80
N ALA A 40 11.95 -3.72 25.55
CA ALA A 40 13.11 -2.84 25.29
C ALA A 40 14.24 -3.18 24.28
N HIS A 41 14.50 -2.15 23.47
CA HIS A 41 15.70 -1.62 22.80
C HIS A 41 17.03 -2.40 22.73
N SER A 42 17.51 -2.62 21.49
CA SER A 42 18.94 -2.80 21.17
C SER A 42 19.27 -2.27 19.77
N PRO A 43 20.38 -1.52 19.57
CA PRO A 43 20.82 -1.00 18.27
C PRO A 43 21.14 -2.09 17.23
N ARG A 44 21.56 -3.29 17.67
CA ARG A 44 21.88 -4.43 16.80
C ARG A 44 20.66 -5.05 16.12
N ARG A 45 19.44 -4.65 16.51
CA ARG A 45 18.19 -5.06 15.85
C ARG A 45 18.13 -4.53 14.41
N MET A 46 18.62 -3.32 14.15
CA MET A 46 18.53 -2.69 12.82
C MET A 46 19.42 -3.37 11.78
N GLU A 47 20.64 -3.78 12.15
CA GLU A 47 21.55 -4.49 11.24
C GLU A 47 21.05 -5.89 10.93
N LEU A 48 20.58 -6.62 11.95
CA LEU A 48 19.98 -7.94 11.78
C LEU A 48 18.69 -7.85 10.95
N GLN A 49 17.86 -6.83 11.17
CA GLN A 49 16.66 -6.57 10.38
C GLN A 49 17.00 -6.22 8.92
N LYS A 50 18.03 -5.41 8.67
CA LYS A 50 18.54 -5.15 7.32
C LYS A 50 19.05 -6.42 6.63
N HIS A 51 19.76 -7.29 7.35
CA HIS A 51 20.37 -8.49 6.78
C HIS A 51 19.34 -9.60 6.52
N VAL A 52 18.38 -9.78 7.44
CA VAL A 52 17.36 -10.84 7.34
C VAL A 52 16.16 -10.41 6.48
N MET A 53 15.87 -9.11 6.36
CA MET A 53 14.78 -8.58 5.54
C MET A 53 15.22 -8.02 4.17
N ALA A 54 16.50 -8.20 3.80
CA ALA A 54 16.99 -7.84 2.47
C ALA A 54 16.24 -8.60 1.35
N ASP A 55 15.80 -9.83 1.65
CA ASP A 55 15.02 -10.66 0.73
C ASP A 55 13.52 -10.64 1.08
N LYS A 56 12.85 -9.51 0.79
CA LYS A 56 11.40 -9.40 0.55
C LYS A 56 10.43 -10.02 1.58
N VAL A 57 10.68 -9.89 2.90
CA VAL A 57 9.69 -10.26 3.91
C VAL A 57 9.63 -9.24 5.05
N PHE A 58 8.43 -8.75 5.37
CA PHE A 58 8.15 -7.94 6.55
C PHE A 58 7.94 -8.86 7.78
N GLY A 59 8.60 -8.54 8.89
CA GLY A 59 8.50 -9.26 10.16
C GLY A 59 8.83 -8.38 11.36
N THR A 60 8.41 -8.78 12.57
CA THR A 60 8.91 -8.19 13.82
C THR A 60 9.91 -9.15 14.44
N VAL A 61 11.15 -8.65 14.64
CA VAL A 61 12.22 -9.34 15.36
C VAL A 61 11.99 -9.14 16.87
N TYR A 62 11.80 -10.24 17.61
CA TYR A 62 11.67 -10.29 19.07
C TYR A 62 13.04 -10.51 19.73
N PRO A 63 13.17 -10.36 21.07
CA PRO A 63 14.47 -10.36 21.74
C PRO A 63 15.30 -11.60 21.43
N VAL A 64 16.62 -11.40 21.35
CA VAL A 64 17.59 -12.48 21.21
C VAL A 64 17.72 -13.17 22.56
N TYR A 65 17.43 -14.46 22.64
CA TYR A 65 17.74 -15.25 23.84
C TYR A 65 18.86 -16.24 23.53
N THR A 66 19.66 -16.56 24.55
CA THR A 66 20.79 -17.49 24.40
C THR A 66 20.43 -18.79 25.12
N ARG A 67 20.53 -19.92 24.42
CA ARG A 67 20.34 -21.27 24.97
C ARG A 67 21.45 -22.16 24.43
N ASP A 68 22.11 -22.90 25.32
CA ASP A 68 23.19 -23.84 24.98
C ASP A 68 24.32 -23.23 24.12
N GLY A 69 24.73 -22.00 24.46
CA GLY A 69 25.80 -21.27 23.75
C GLY A 69 25.39 -20.69 22.39
N ARG A 70 24.15 -20.89 21.93
CA ARG A 70 23.62 -20.35 20.67
C ARG A 70 22.65 -19.20 20.91
N LYS A 71 22.70 -18.19 20.03
CA LYS A 71 21.79 -17.04 20.04
C LYS A 71 20.60 -17.32 19.13
N TRP A 72 19.40 -17.23 19.68
CA TRP A 72 18.14 -17.48 19.01
C TRP A 72 17.40 -16.16 18.81
N ILE A 73 16.87 -15.95 17.61
CA ILE A 73 16.05 -14.78 17.28
C ILE A 73 14.66 -15.28 16.91
N LEU A 74 13.64 -14.92 17.68
CA LEU A 74 12.27 -15.18 17.30
C LEU A 74 11.81 -14.11 16.29
N MET A 75 11.38 -14.55 15.11
CA MET A 75 10.79 -13.67 14.11
C MET A 75 9.33 -14.04 13.92
N CYS A 76 8.42 -13.12 14.25
CA CYS A 76 7.08 -13.23 13.72
C CYS A 76 7.13 -12.79 12.26
N ARG A 77 6.94 -13.74 11.34
CA ARG A 77 6.53 -13.39 9.98
C ARG A 77 5.21 -12.68 10.12
N THR A 78 5.17 -11.38 9.84
CA THR A 78 3.90 -10.69 9.66
C THR A 78 3.33 -11.25 8.35
N ARG A 79 2.65 -12.39 8.42
CA ARG A 79 1.83 -12.94 7.32
C ARG A 79 0.61 -12.02 7.17
N ILE A 80 0.84 -10.79 6.72
CA ILE A 80 -0.25 -9.86 6.40
C ILE A 80 -1.03 -10.43 5.21
N TYR A 81 -0.36 -11.20 4.35
CA TYR A 81 -0.95 -11.93 3.23
C TYR A 81 -0.35 -13.34 3.12
N THR A 82 -1.19 -14.37 3.05
CA THR A 82 -0.75 -15.72 2.73
C THR A 82 -0.82 -15.92 1.22
N ARG A 83 0.35 -16.15 0.60
CA ARG A 83 0.42 -16.76 -0.73
C ARG A 83 0.24 -18.25 -0.55
N GLY A 84 -0.77 -18.83 -1.18
CA GLY A 84 -0.98 -20.26 -1.24
C GLY A 84 -0.97 -20.75 -2.69
N SER A 85 -0.71 -22.04 -2.86
CA SER A 85 -1.02 -22.77 -4.08
C SER A 85 -2.30 -23.56 -3.85
N PHE A 86 -3.24 -23.49 -4.79
CA PHE A 86 -4.33 -24.45 -4.84
C PHE A 86 -3.92 -25.59 -5.78
N THR A 87 -4.00 -26.83 -5.31
CA THR A 87 -3.90 -28.03 -6.15
C THR A 87 -5.29 -28.67 -6.22
N GLY A 88 -6.04 -28.32 -7.25
CA GLY A 88 -7.28 -29.00 -7.64
C GLY A 88 -7.24 -29.39 -9.11
N PRO A 89 -8.17 -30.23 -9.59
CA PRO A 89 -8.17 -30.69 -10.97
C PRO A 89 -8.32 -29.50 -11.92
N GLY A 90 -7.28 -29.22 -12.73
CA GLY A 90 -7.33 -28.27 -13.85
C GLY A 90 -6.87 -26.84 -13.60
N VAL A 91 -6.52 -26.41 -12.38
CA VAL A 91 -6.04 -25.04 -12.13
C VAL A 91 -4.86 -25.04 -11.16
N ARG A 92 -3.63 -24.82 -11.67
CA ARG A 92 -2.50 -24.35 -10.85
C ARG A 92 -2.62 -22.84 -10.75
N GLY A 93 -2.98 -22.32 -9.59
CA GLY A 93 -3.10 -20.90 -9.34
C GLY A 93 -2.43 -20.50 -8.04
N HIS A 94 -1.70 -19.39 -8.06
CA HIS A 94 -1.30 -18.69 -6.84
C HIS A 94 -2.43 -17.76 -6.43
N TYR A 95 -2.82 -17.78 -5.15
CA TYR A 95 -3.77 -16.83 -4.61
C TYR A 95 -3.12 -16.00 -3.51
N LEU A 96 -3.59 -14.77 -3.36
CA LEU A 96 -3.24 -13.89 -2.27
C LEU A 96 -4.46 -13.70 -1.37
N HIS A 97 -4.39 -14.19 -0.13
CA HIS A 97 -5.45 -13.93 0.84
C HIS A 97 -5.31 -12.51 1.40
N LEU A 98 -6.34 -11.68 1.23
CA LEU A 98 -6.41 -10.31 1.73
C LEU A 98 -7.33 -10.23 2.97
N PRO A 99 -6.78 -10.14 4.20
CA PRO A 99 -7.60 -10.18 5.41
C PRO A 99 -8.53 -8.98 5.54
N LYS A 100 -9.77 -9.22 5.98
CA LYS A 100 -10.78 -8.15 6.14
C LYS A 100 -10.37 -7.09 7.17
N HIS A 101 -9.63 -7.44 8.22
CA HIS A 101 -9.21 -6.50 9.26
C HIS A 101 -8.10 -5.53 8.80
N HIS A 102 -7.42 -5.83 7.70
CA HIS A 102 -6.44 -4.94 7.05
C HIS A 102 -7.04 -4.06 5.95
N ARG A 103 -8.34 -4.24 5.69
CA ARG A 103 -9.05 -3.55 4.61
C ARG A 103 -9.37 -2.12 5.01
N LYS A 104 -8.89 -1.16 4.24
CA LYS A 104 -9.43 0.21 4.23
C LYS A 104 -10.69 0.27 3.38
N ALA A 105 -11.67 1.06 3.80
CA ALA A 105 -12.93 1.23 3.10
C ALA A 105 -12.72 1.89 1.72
N SER A 106 -13.55 1.51 0.76
CA SER A 106 -13.66 2.12 -0.56
C SER A 106 -15.11 2.05 -1.02
N ARG A 107 -15.60 3.07 -1.70
CA ARG A 107 -17.00 3.15 -2.16
C ARG A 107 -17.28 2.21 -3.34
N GLU A 108 -16.40 2.23 -4.35
CA GLU A 108 -16.61 1.52 -5.62
C GLU A 108 -15.90 0.16 -5.70
N ALA A 109 -15.11 -0.18 -4.68
CA ALA A 109 -14.25 -1.35 -4.67
C ALA A 109 -14.52 -2.19 -3.42
N LEU A 110 -14.04 -3.43 -3.40
CA LEU A 110 -14.13 -4.28 -2.20
C LEU A 110 -13.41 -3.65 -1.01
N GLY A 111 -12.33 -2.93 -1.29
CA GLY A 111 -11.53 -2.19 -0.33
C GLY A 111 -10.14 -1.90 -0.87
N ILE A 112 -9.30 -1.34 0.00
CA ILE A 112 -7.90 -1.06 -0.27
C ILE A 112 -7.03 -1.80 0.76
N TRP A 113 -5.97 -2.44 0.29
CA TRP A 113 -4.98 -3.15 1.12
C TRP A 113 -3.58 -2.61 0.85
N LYS A 114 -2.69 -2.67 1.86
CA LYS A 114 -1.26 -2.37 1.67
C LYS A 114 -0.50 -3.66 1.42
N VAL A 115 -0.25 -4.04 0.17
CA VAL A 115 0.42 -5.29 -0.23
C VAL A 115 1.83 -4.97 -0.71
N ASP A 116 2.86 -5.57 -0.10
CA ASP A 116 4.26 -5.39 -0.48
C ASP A 116 4.68 -3.91 -0.65
N GLY A 117 4.17 -3.04 0.24
CA GLY A 117 4.45 -1.60 0.21
C GLY A 117 3.64 -0.79 -0.82
N ARG A 118 2.72 -1.42 -1.55
CA ARG A 118 1.84 -0.80 -2.55
C ARG A 118 0.38 -0.81 -2.11
N ALA A 119 -0.40 0.14 -2.61
CA ALA A 119 -1.83 0.17 -2.41
C ALA A 119 -2.51 -0.71 -3.46
N TRP A 120 -3.30 -1.67 -3.02
CA TRP A 120 -4.10 -2.54 -3.87
C TRP A 120 -5.58 -2.22 -3.65
N LYS A 121 -6.20 -1.53 -4.61
CA LYS A 121 -7.65 -1.31 -4.66
C LYS A 121 -8.29 -2.43 -5.48
N VAL A 122 -9.10 -3.27 -4.84
CA VAL A 122 -9.57 -4.53 -5.43
C VAL A 122 -11.03 -4.42 -5.86
N TYR A 123 -11.29 -4.69 -7.12
CA TYR A 123 -12.62 -4.65 -7.72
C TYR A 123 -13.12 -6.08 -7.97
N GLU A 124 -14.32 -6.39 -7.49
CA GLU A 124 -14.92 -7.73 -7.62
C GLU A 124 -15.33 -8.05 -9.06
N LYS A 125 -15.66 -7.03 -9.84
CA LYS A 125 -16.13 -7.12 -11.23
C LYS A 125 -15.25 -6.26 -12.13
N ASP A 126 -15.06 -6.67 -13.36
CA ASP A 126 -14.21 -6.00 -14.36
C ASP A 126 -14.94 -5.02 -15.29
N GLY A 127 -16.25 -4.79 -15.09
CA GLY A 127 -17.04 -3.89 -15.95
C GLY A 127 -16.54 -2.43 -16.03
N GLN A 128 -15.80 -1.95 -15.03
CA GLN A 128 -15.19 -0.61 -15.02
C GLN A 128 -13.70 -0.62 -15.41
N TYR A 129 -13.10 -1.79 -15.67
CA TYR A 129 -11.67 -1.93 -15.90
C TYR A 129 -11.16 -1.01 -17.01
N GLN A 130 -11.78 -1.07 -18.19
CA GLN A 130 -11.28 -0.33 -19.35
C GLN A 130 -11.43 1.17 -19.14
N LYS A 131 -12.57 1.61 -18.60
CA LYS A 131 -12.83 3.02 -18.30
C LYS A 131 -11.77 3.58 -17.34
N LEU A 132 -11.50 2.88 -16.22
CA LEU A 132 -10.52 3.31 -15.23
C LEU A 132 -9.10 3.28 -15.79
N MET A 133 -8.73 2.23 -16.53
CA MET A 133 -7.44 2.17 -17.21
C MET A 133 -7.24 3.39 -18.12
N ASP A 134 -8.25 3.68 -18.94
CA ASP A 134 -8.19 4.81 -19.86
C ASP A 134 -8.13 6.16 -19.13
N ASP A 135 -8.82 6.30 -18.00
CA ASP A 135 -8.76 7.51 -17.16
C ASP A 135 -7.36 7.73 -16.57
N TYR A 136 -6.73 6.67 -16.05
CA TYR A 136 -5.35 6.76 -15.52
C TYR A 136 -4.35 7.05 -16.64
N LEU A 137 -4.44 6.35 -17.78
CA LEU A 137 -3.52 6.58 -18.91
C LEU A 137 -3.62 8.02 -19.44
N ARG A 138 -4.84 8.54 -19.61
CA ARG A 138 -5.06 9.95 -19.99
C ARG A 138 -4.50 10.92 -18.96
N ALA A 139 -4.78 10.69 -17.68
CA ALA A 139 -4.29 11.56 -16.61
C ALA A 139 -2.75 11.61 -16.55
N GLU A 140 -2.08 10.48 -16.83
CA GLU A 140 -0.62 10.42 -16.93
C GLU A 140 -0.10 11.15 -18.17
N VAL A 141 -0.62 10.80 -19.35
CA VAL A 141 -0.08 11.25 -20.64
C VAL A 141 -0.43 12.70 -20.94
N ASP A 142 -1.66 13.12 -20.66
CA ASP A 142 -2.18 14.42 -21.11
C ASP A 142 -1.82 15.56 -20.13
N ALA A 143 -1.57 15.26 -18.85
CA ALA A 143 -1.34 16.27 -17.82
C ALA A 143 -0.27 15.94 -16.78
N GLY A 144 0.30 14.71 -16.78
CA GLY A 144 1.25 14.31 -15.74
C GLY A 144 0.66 14.37 -14.33
N LEU A 145 -0.63 14.04 -14.18
CA LEU A 145 -1.33 14.10 -12.90
C LEU A 145 -0.54 13.28 -11.86
N PRO A 146 -0.20 13.85 -10.69
CA PRO A 146 0.61 13.14 -9.72
C PRO A 146 -0.26 12.09 -9.02
N MET A 147 -0.18 10.85 -9.47
CA MET A 147 -0.92 9.70 -8.91
C MET A 147 0.01 8.53 -8.53
N GLY A 148 1.32 8.73 -8.70
CA GLY A 148 2.35 7.71 -8.58
C GLY A 148 2.27 6.65 -9.68
N LYS A 149 3.20 5.69 -9.65
CA LYS A 149 3.20 4.58 -10.60
C LYS A 149 2.03 3.65 -10.34
N PHE A 150 1.26 3.37 -11.39
CA PHE A 150 0.11 2.48 -11.34
C PHE A 150 0.26 1.28 -12.28
N SER A 151 -0.52 0.24 -11.98
CA SER A 151 -0.70 -0.95 -12.80
C SER A 151 -2.10 -1.51 -12.57
N PHE A 152 -2.71 -2.07 -13.61
CA PHE A 152 -3.94 -2.84 -13.44
C PHE A 152 -3.66 -4.32 -13.69
N LEU A 153 -4.12 -5.16 -12.78
CA LEU A 153 -3.94 -6.60 -12.83
C LEU A 153 -5.32 -7.25 -12.91
N LYS A 154 -5.68 -7.80 -14.07
CA LYS A 154 -6.88 -8.64 -14.19
C LYS A 154 -6.64 -9.98 -13.50
N GLY A 155 -7.69 -10.52 -12.91
CA GLY A 155 -7.64 -11.82 -12.30
C GLY A 155 -8.97 -12.28 -11.75
N THR A 156 -8.93 -13.32 -10.95
CA THR A 156 -10.10 -13.87 -10.29
C THR A 156 -10.17 -13.36 -8.86
N VAL A 157 -11.29 -12.76 -8.48
CA VAL A 157 -11.53 -12.27 -7.13
C VAL A 157 -12.57 -13.16 -6.46
N LYS A 158 -12.27 -13.62 -5.23
CA LYS A 158 -13.19 -14.45 -4.45
C LYS A 158 -13.48 -13.80 -3.11
N ARG A 159 -14.65 -13.17 -3.01
CA ARG A 159 -15.21 -12.66 -1.74
C ARG A 159 -16.18 -13.65 -1.10
N SER A 160 -16.94 -14.35 -1.92
CA SER A 160 -17.99 -15.30 -1.51
C SER A 160 -17.70 -16.72 -2.02
N LYS A 161 -18.70 -17.61 -2.06
CA LYS A 161 -18.51 -19.00 -2.53
C LYS A 161 -18.04 -19.07 -3.98
N ALA A 162 -18.59 -18.22 -4.86
CA ALA A 162 -18.25 -18.19 -6.27
C ALA A 162 -17.17 -17.13 -6.57
N PRO A 163 -16.09 -17.49 -7.27
CA PRO A 163 -15.13 -16.52 -7.81
C PRO A 163 -15.74 -15.72 -8.98
N THR A 164 -15.29 -14.47 -9.15
CA THR A 164 -15.67 -13.59 -10.26
C THR A 164 -14.46 -13.05 -11.00
N ASN A 165 -14.64 -12.66 -12.26
CA ASN A 165 -13.63 -11.89 -13.01
C ASN A 165 -13.59 -10.47 -12.46
N GLY A 166 -12.46 -10.11 -11.88
CA GLY A 166 -12.23 -8.80 -11.29
C GLY A 166 -10.85 -8.29 -11.64
N PHE A 167 -10.43 -7.24 -10.95
CA PHE A 167 -9.10 -6.68 -11.16
C PHE A 167 -8.61 -5.94 -9.92
N VAL A 168 -7.31 -5.70 -9.90
CA VAL A 168 -6.64 -4.87 -8.91
C VAL A 168 -6.08 -3.65 -9.62
N LEU A 169 -6.39 -2.47 -9.08
CA LEU A 169 -5.58 -1.28 -9.32
C LEU A 169 -4.48 -1.27 -8.25
N GLU A 170 -3.24 -1.37 -8.71
CA GLU A 170 -2.06 -1.29 -7.87
C GLU A 170 -1.40 0.08 -8.06
N THR A 171 -1.17 0.80 -6.96
CA THR A 171 -0.47 2.09 -6.96
C THR A 171 0.52 2.15 -5.81
N GLU A 172 1.36 3.19 -5.77
CA GLU A 172 2.24 3.40 -4.61
C GLU A 172 1.42 3.65 -3.34
N TRP A 173 1.85 3.07 -2.21
CA TRP A 173 1.20 3.35 -0.95
C TRP A 173 1.46 4.80 -0.55
N MET A 174 0.37 5.56 -0.32
CA MET A 174 0.46 6.97 0.02
C MET A 174 0.48 7.19 1.53
N GLU A 175 1.28 8.17 1.93
CA GLU A 175 1.41 8.67 3.29
C GLU A 175 1.31 10.20 3.26
N GLY A 176 0.67 10.81 4.26
CA GLY A 176 0.46 12.24 4.32
C GLY A 176 -0.92 12.61 4.87
N ALA A 177 -1.23 13.90 4.85
CA ALA A 177 -2.54 14.41 5.20
C ALA A 177 -3.52 14.12 4.07
N ASN A 178 -4.56 13.32 4.34
CA ASN A 178 -5.60 13.03 3.37
C ASN A 178 -6.49 14.26 3.12
N PHE A 179 -6.93 14.42 1.88
CA PHE A 179 -8.03 15.29 1.53
C PHE A 179 -9.06 14.59 0.66
N GLN A 180 -10.25 15.15 0.72
CA GLN A 180 -11.42 14.94 -0.12
C GLN A 180 -12.09 16.31 -0.33
N LYS A 181 -13.20 16.35 -1.07
CA LYS A 181 -13.98 17.58 -1.33
C LYS A 181 -14.09 18.50 -0.11
N GLY A 182 -13.67 19.75 -0.27
CA GLY A 182 -13.75 20.79 0.75
C GLY A 182 -12.71 20.73 1.88
N SER A 183 -11.82 19.73 1.89
CA SER A 183 -10.82 19.54 2.95
C SER A 183 -9.37 19.78 2.52
N PHE A 184 -9.16 20.23 1.28
CA PHE A 184 -7.82 20.37 0.70
C PHE A 184 -6.94 21.38 1.45
N LYS A 185 -7.48 22.54 1.82
CA LYS A 185 -6.76 23.56 2.59
C LYS A 185 -6.25 23.02 3.94
N GLN A 186 -7.10 22.33 4.70
CA GLN A 186 -6.70 21.73 5.97
C GLN A 186 -5.65 20.63 5.77
N ALA A 187 -5.68 19.95 4.63
CA ALA A 187 -4.66 18.99 4.29
C ALA A 187 -3.32 19.68 3.97
N LEU A 188 -3.30 20.81 3.25
CA LEU A 188 -2.07 21.60 3.03
C LEU A 188 -1.42 22.00 4.35
N GLU A 189 -2.21 22.49 5.31
CA GLU A 189 -1.77 22.82 6.68
C GLU A 189 -1.16 21.60 7.39
N ARG A 190 -1.88 20.48 7.43
CA ARG A 190 -1.43 19.25 8.12
C ARG A 190 -0.29 18.52 7.40
N GLY A 191 -0.20 18.70 6.10
CA GLY A 191 0.86 18.18 5.25
C GLY A 191 2.10 19.07 5.26
N GLU A 192 2.06 20.19 6.01
CA GLU A 192 3.15 21.14 6.17
C GLU A 192 3.64 21.74 4.84
N ILE A 193 2.74 21.88 3.86
CA ILE A 193 3.07 22.47 2.56
C ILE A 193 3.39 23.95 2.77
N PRO A 194 4.57 24.45 2.35
CA PRO A 194 4.92 25.85 2.56
C PRO A 194 3.96 26.80 1.84
N HIS A 195 3.74 27.98 2.44
CA HIS A 195 3.01 29.08 1.80
C HIS A 195 3.86 29.80 0.75
N GLU A 196 5.19 29.73 0.84
CA GLU A 196 6.08 30.47 -0.05
C GLU A 196 6.10 29.87 -1.46
N LYS A 197 5.71 30.70 -2.45
CA LYS A 197 5.63 30.30 -3.86
C LYS A 197 6.95 29.87 -4.49
N ALA A 198 8.07 30.30 -3.90
CA ALA A 198 9.41 29.94 -4.35
C ALA A 198 9.83 28.52 -3.95
N THR A 199 9.09 27.86 -3.05
CA THR A 199 9.43 26.50 -2.61
C THR A 199 9.05 25.45 -3.65
N ASP A 200 9.91 24.44 -3.80
CA ASP A 200 9.63 23.27 -4.66
C ASP A 200 8.32 22.59 -4.30
N ASP A 201 8.02 22.47 -3.00
CA ASP A 201 6.81 21.81 -2.52
C ASP A 201 5.55 22.56 -2.94
N TYR A 202 5.54 23.89 -2.82
CA TYR A 202 4.45 24.72 -3.35
C TYR A 202 4.33 24.55 -4.86
N GLY A 203 5.43 24.71 -5.59
CA GLY A 203 5.44 24.68 -7.06
C GLY A 203 4.91 23.36 -7.61
N ARG A 204 5.32 22.23 -7.03
CA ARG A 204 4.85 20.90 -7.42
C ARG A 204 3.41 20.63 -7.00
N THR A 205 3.00 21.09 -5.83
CA THR A 205 1.60 20.99 -5.40
C THR A 205 0.70 21.78 -6.34
N LYS A 206 1.08 23.01 -6.69
CA LYS A 206 0.36 23.83 -7.67
C LYS A 206 0.30 23.15 -9.04
N GLY A 207 1.43 22.64 -9.54
CA GLY A 207 1.46 21.91 -10.80
C GLY A 207 0.53 20.70 -10.82
N GLY A 208 0.40 19.99 -9.70
CA GLY A 208 -0.58 18.91 -9.55
C GLY A 208 -2.04 19.39 -9.57
N CYS A 209 -2.36 20.51 -8.91
CA CYS A 209 -3.69 21.13 -8.99
C CYS A 209 -4.03 21.58 -10.42
N ASP A 210 -3.07 22.19 -11.11
CA ASP A 210 -3.22 22.63 -12.50
C ASP A 210 -3.46 21.41 -13.42
N ALA A 211 -2.69 20.33 -13.25
CA ALA A 211 -2.89 19.07 -13.96
C ALA A 211 -4.28 18.46 -13.70
N ALA A 212 -4.76 18.49 -12.46
CA ALA A 212 -6.11 18.05 -12.11
C ALA A 212 -7.18 18.87 -12.83
N ASN A 213 -6.98 20.18 -12.97
CA ASN A 213 -7.88 21.06 -13.70
C ASN A 213 -7.87 20.77 -15.21
N VAL A 214 -6.70 20.52 -15.80
CA VAL A 214 -6.55 20.18 -17.23
C VAL A 214 -7.36 18.94 -17.62
N VAL A 215 -7.33 17.90 -16.79
CA VAL A 215 -8.05 16.63 -17.04
C VAL A 215 -9.49 16.65 -16.52
N GLY A 216 -9.93 17.80 -16.00
CA GLY A 216 -11.20 17.98 -15.32
C GLY A 216 -11.47 16.88 -14.29
N LEU A 217 -10.51 16.66 -13.39
CA LEU A 217 -10.58 15.61 -12.37
C LEU A 217 -11.86 15.74 -11.53
N LYS A 218 -12.61 14.65 -11.41
CA LYS A 218 -13.84 14.56 -10.62
C LYS A 218 -13.58 13.88 -9.29
N ASP A 219 -14.41 14.18 -8.29
CA ASP A 219 -14.34 13.60 -6.95
C ASP A 219 -12.93 13.73 -6.35
N CYS A 220 -12.37 14.94 -6.44
CA CYS A 220 -10.97 15.21 -6.12
C CYS A 220 -10.62 14.77 -4.70
N GLN A 221 -9.72 13.79 -4.60
CA GLN A 221 -9.25 13.23 -3.35
C GLN A 221 -7.79 12.79 -3.46
N GLY A 222 -7.08 12.78 -2.34
CA GLY A 222 -5.66 12.50 -2.36
C GLY A 222 -4.97 12.67 -1.02
N PHE A 223 -3.65 12.87 -1.10
CA PHE A 223 -2.78 13.10 0.03
C PHE A 223 -1.80 14.23 -0.27
N VAL A 224 -1.43 14.96 0.78
CA VAL A 224 -0.34 15.94 0.73
C VAL A 224 0.69 15.72 1.84
N LYS A 225 1.96 15.94 1.52
CA LYS A 225 3.09 15.81 2.44
C LYS A 225 4.29 16.62 1.93
N ALA A 226 4.83 17.52 2.73
CA ALA A 226 6.05 18.26 2.40
C ALA A 226 7.32 17.40 2.46
N GLY A 227 8.40 17.89 1.84
CA GLY A 227 9.74 17.29 1.91
C GLY A 227 9.90 16.00 1.12
N ILE A 228 8.98 15.68 0.21
CA ILE A 228 9.06 14.51 -0.67
C ILE A 228 9.00 14.93 -2.14
N ARG A 229 9.45 14.05 -3.04
CA ARG A 229 9.55 14.37 -4.47
C ARG A 229 8.20 14.83 -5.06
N GLU A 230 7.11 14.19 -4.70
CA GLU A 230 5.75 14.52 -5.16
C GLU A 230 4.89 14.84 -3.94
N PRO A 231 4.80 16.12 -3.54
CA PRO A 231 4.13 16.52 -2.31
C PRO A 231 2.61 16.41 -2.38
N LEU A 232 2.02 16.37 -3.58
CA LEU A 232 0.60 16.15 -3.82
C LEU A 232 0.44 14.85 -4.59
N ARG A 233 -0.50 14.00 -4.16
CA ARG A 233 -0.90 12.81 -4.91
C ARG A 233 -2.41 12.61 -4.93
N PHE A 234 -2.95 12.39 -6.11
CA PHE A 234 -4.35 12.05 -6.33
C PHE A 234 -4.59 10.55 -6.28
N ILE A 235 -5.77 10.19 -5.81
CA ILE A 235 -6.28 8.82 -5.79
C ILE A 235 -7.65 8.79 -6.44
N ASP A 236 -8.07 7.60 -6.87
CA ASP A 236 -9.40 7.40 -7.44
C ASP A 236 -9.65 8.31 -8.66
N VAL A 237 -8.72 8.24 -9.61
CA VAL A 237 -8.70 9.14 -10.77
C VAL A 237 -9.90 8.88 -11.68
N HIS A 238 -10.76 9.89 -11.78
CA HIS A 238 -11.89 9.94 -12.70
C HIS A 238 -11.81 11.23 -13.52
N THR A 239 -11.53 11.11 -14.82
CA THR A 239 -11.39 12.29 -15.69
C THR A 239 -12.75 12.75 -16.21
N SER A 240 -12.84 13.99 -16.65
CA SER A 240 -14.01 14.53 -17.36
C SER A 240 -13.99 14.24 -18.86
N TRP A 241 -13.23 13.23 -19.31
CA TRP A 241 -13.06 12.94 -20.72
C TRP A 241 -14.39 12.71 -21.44
N ASN A 242 -14.63 13.52 -22.47
CA ASN A 242 -15.80 13.46 -23.30
C ASN A 242 -15.49 12.72 -24.61
N GLN A 243 -16.03 11.51 -24.74
CA GLN A 243 -15.73 10.66 -25.88
C GLN A 243 -16.21 11.22 -27.23
N ARG A 244 -17.25 12.09 -27.21
CA ARG A 244 -17.82 12.72 -28.42
C ARG A 244 -16.96 13.88 -28.90
N THR A 245 -16.52 14.75 -27.99
CA THR A 245 -15.72 15.93 -28.34
C THR A 245 -14.22 15.68 -28.34
N LYS A 246 -13.77 14.53 -27.78
CA LYS A 246 -12.35 14.17 -27.60
C LYS A 246 -11.59 15.21 -26.78
N LYS A 247 -12.24 15.77 -25.76
CA LYS A 247 -11.69 16.77 -24.85
C LYS A 247 -12.12 16.48 -23.43
N PHE A 248 -11.40 17.03 -22.45
CA PHE A 248 -11.84 17.07 -21.06
C PHE A 248 -12.88 18.17 -20.88
N ASP A 249 -13.99 17.85 -20.22
CA ASP A 249 -14.96 18.85 -19.78
C ASP A 249 -14.46 19.55 -18.50
N HIS A 250 -15.05 20.69 -18.14
CA HIS A 250 -14.69 21.39 -16.92
C HIS A 250 -15.06 20.60 -15.65
N SER A 251 -14.30 20.78 -14.57
CA SER A 251 -14.61 20.30 -13.22
C SER A 251 -14.45 21.42 -12.20
N GLU A 252 -15.56 21.84 -11.59
CA GLU A 252 -15.56 22.85 -10.52
C GLU A 252 -14.72 22.40 -9.32
N GLU A 253 -14.67 21.09 -9.05
CA GLU A 253 -13.89 20.55 -7.94
C GLU A 253 -12.39 20.66 -8.19
N ALA A 254 -11.95 20.42 -9.43
CA ALA A 254 -10.54 20.58 -9.80
C ALA A 254 -10.12 22.05 -9.81
N GLN A 255 -10.99 22.94 -10.31
CA GLN A 255 -10.76 24.39 -10.25
C GLN A 255 -10.65 24.87 -8.80
N ALA A 256 -11.49 24.37 -7.89
CA ALA A 256 -11.42 24.74 -6.48
C ALA A 256 -10.08 24.36 -5.82
N LEU A 257 -9.38 23.32 -6.29
CA LEU A 257 -8.03 23.01 -5.81
C LEU A 257 -7.01 24.07 -6.23
N VAL A 258 -7.12 24.55 -7.48
CA VAL A 258 -6.28 25.64 -8.03
C VAL A 258 -6.51 26.92 -7.23
N ASP A 259 -7.76 27.29 -7.00
CA ASP A 259 -8.11 28.50 -6.25
C ASP A 259 -7.57 28.44 -4.81
N VAL A 260 -7.65 27.26 -4.18
CA VAL A 260 -7.12 27.04 -2.83
C VAL A 260 -5.60 27.15 -2.79
N ILE A 261 -4.86 26.53 -3.71
CA ILE A 261 -3.38 26.61 -3.71
C ILE A 261 -2.88 28.00 -4.10
N ASP A 262 -3.59 28.71 -4.98
CA ASP A 262 -3.24 30.10 -5.32
C ASP A 262 -3.45 31.05 -4.15
N THR A 263 -4.54 30.87 -3.40
CA THR A 263 -4.81 31.61 -2.16
C THR A 263 -3.86 31.18 -1.03
N TRP A 264 -3.41 29.93 -1.02
CA TRP A 264 -2.41 29.44 -0.07
C TRP A 264 -1.11 30.24 -0.20
N GLY A 265 -0.70 30.57 -1.43
CA GLY A 265 0.57 31.25 -1.70
C GLY A 265 0.67 32.73 -1.31
N THR A 266 -0.31 33.30 -0.60
CA THR A 266 -0.39 34.75 -0.31
C THR A 266 -0.15 35.12 1.15
N LYS A 267 0.18 34.16 2.01
CA LYS A 267 0.41 34.37 3.45
C LYS A 267 1.89 34.47 3.82
#